data_AF-A0A7C4W5V3-F1
#
_entry.id   AF-A0A7C4W5V3-F1
#
_cell.length_a   1.000
_cell.length_b   1.000
_cell.length_c   1.000
_cell.angle_alpha   90.00
_cell.angle_beta   90.00
_cell.angle_gamma   90.00
#
_symmetry.space_group_name_H-M   'P 1'
#
loop_
_entity.id
_entity.type
_entity.pdbx_description
1 polymer ?
#
loop_
_entity_poly.entity_id
_entity_poly.type
_entity_poly.pdbx_seq_one_letter_code
_entity_poly.pdbx_strand_id
1 'polypeptide(L)'
;MEIQQLLSKYMLEISKVDDENKLYSALVGILKRILDFQVLNVLKDKELIYSEPWDVTIAKEYYADYLAWVEERLHPTFLPFEDIYVGLIPIFKGSNVLSLIVILTTNEPTAEVIDYLQLIAYLSGITLENLRLFKIVDDSRQYYETIINVSNDGIIVFKDHEVEFKNIKAEQILNEHNRLLDEILKNIEN
;
A
#
# COMPACT_ATOMS: atom_id res chain seq x y z
N MET A 1 -20.50 17.67 -9.41
CA MET A 1 -19.03 17.78 -9.51
C MET A 1 -18.62 16.95 -10.71
N GLU A 2 -17.85 17.49 -11.65
CA GLU A 2 -17.48 16.73 -12.86
C GLU A 2 -16.49 15.60 -12.52
N ILE A 3 -16.69 14.41 -13.09
CA ILE A 3 -15.86 13.20 -12.90
C ILE A 3 -14.36 13.50 -13.01
N GLN A 4 -13.99 14.33 -13.98
CA GLN A 4 -12.60 14.70 -14.22
C GLN A 4 -11.96 15.41 -13.03
N GLN A 5 -12.73 16.23 -12.30
CA GLN A 5 -12.23 16.92 -11.10
C GLN A 5 -12.04 15.94 -9.94
N LEU A 6 -12.95 14.97 -9.78
CA LEU A 6 -12.83 13.92 -8.76
C LEU A 6 -11.60 13.05 -9.02
N LEU A 7 -11.40 12.61 -10.27
CA LEU A 7 -10.23 11.81 -10.67
C LEU A 7 -8.92 12.59 -10.54
N SER A 8 -8.90 13.85 -10.95
CA SER A 8 -7.70 14.69 -10.80
C SER A 8 -7.32 14.87 -9.34
N LYS A 9 -8.33 15.08 -8.47
CA LYS A 9 -8.12 15.15 -7.03
C LYS A 9 -7.65 13.80 -6.47
N TYR A 10 -8.28 12.69 -6.86
CA TYR A 10 -7.84 11.34 -6.48
C TYR A 10 -6.36 11.17 -6.80
N MET A 11 -5.95 11.41 -8.05
CA MET A 11 -4.56 11.27 -8.48
C MET A 11 -3.60 12.14 -7.66
N LEU A 12 -3.99 13.37 -7.32
CA LEU A 12 -3.18 14.29 -6.52
C LEU A 12 -3.04 13.86 -5.05
N GLU A 13 -4.10 13.33 -4.42
CA GLU A 13 -4.02 12.85 -3.04
C GLU A 13 -3.20 11.55 -3.00
N ILE A 14 -3.43 10.65 -3.95
CA ILE A 14 -2.75 9.36 -4.04
C ILE A 14 -1.25 9.50 -4.36
N SER A 15 -0.84 10.49 -5.15
CA SER A 15 0.59 10.69 -5.48
C SER A 15 1.46 11.04 -4.26
N LYS A 16 0.85 11.38 -3.12
CA LYS A 16 1.54 11.75 -1.87
C LYS A 16 1.57 10.59 -0.86
N VAL A 17 0.96 9.46 -1.21
CA VAL A 17 0.86 8.30 -0.33
C VAL A 17 2.13 7.47 -0.43
N ASP A 18 2.76 7.22 0.71
CA ASP A 18 3.96 6.41 0.88
C ASP A 18 3.72 5.20 1.81
N ASP A 19 2.54 5.08 2.44
CA ASP A 19 2.15 3.97 3.30
C ASP A 19 0.64 3.64 3.23
N GLU A 20 0.24 2.45 3.71
CA GLU A 20 -1.16 1.99 3.65
C GLU A 20 -2.13 2.88 4.46
N ASN A 21 -1.72 3.41 5.62
CA ASN A 21 -2.60 4.24 6.45
C ASN A 21 -2.90 5.59 5.80
N LYS A 22 -1.89 6.20 5.15
CA LYS A 22 -2.10 7.42 4.37
C LYS A 22 -3.01 7.17 3.16
N LEU A 23 -2.96 5.98 2.55
CA LEU A 23 -3.91 5.60 1.50
C LEU A 23 -5.35 5.61 2.05
N TYR A 24 -5.59 4.94 3.16
CA TYR A 24 -6.93 4.87 3.77
C TYR A 24 -7.43 6.24 4.22
N SER A 25 -6.56 7.07 4.79
CA SER A 25 -6.90 8.44 5.15
C SER A 25 -7.23 9.32 3.92
N ALA A 26 -6.49 9.16 2.82
CA ALA A 26 -6.80 9.87 1.57
C ALA A 26 -8.15 9.41 1.00
N LEU A 27 -8.40 8.09 1.04
CA LEU A 27 -9.66 7.48 0.60
C LEU A 27 -10.85 8.01 1.39
N VAL A 28 -10.75 8.14 2.72
CA VAL A 28 -11.79 8.80 3.53
C VAL A 28 -12.15 10.17 2.95
N GLY A 29 -11.15 11.02 2.68
CA GLY A 29 -11.37 12.37 2.18
C GLY A 29 -11.97 12.42 0.76
N ILE A 30 -11.68 11.42 -0.06
CA ILE A 30 -12.26 11.27 -1.40
C ILE A 30 -13.69 10.76 -1.29
N LEU A 31 -13.92 9.70 -0.52
CA LEU A 31 -15.22 9.06 -0.35
C LEU A 31 -16.24 10.03 0.29
N LYS A 32 -15.84 10.84 1.28
CA LYS A 32 -16.70 11.86 1.91
C LYS A 32 -17.22 12.92 0.92
N ARG A 33 -16.63 13.03 -0.28
CA ARG A 33 -17.11 13.94 -1.34
C ARG A 33 -18.14 13.29 -2.27
N ILE A 34 -18.23 11.97 -2.24
CA ILE A 34 -19.08 11.17 -3.13
C ILE A 34 -20.28 10.65 -2.35
N LEU A 35 -20.05 10.27 -1.10
CA LEU A 35 -21.04 9.66 -0.23
C LEU A 35 -20.94 10.29 1.17
N ASP A 36 -22.11 10.55 1.76
CA ASP A 36 -22.22 10.94 3.16
C ASP A 36 -22.24 9.68 4.04
N PHE A 37 -21.15 9.41 4.75
CA PHE A 37 -21.04 8.26 5.65
C PHE A 37 -20.49 8.70 7.02
N GLN A 38 -20.95 8.00 8.06
CA GLN A 38 -20.61 8.33 9.44
C GLN A 38 -19.35 7.60 9.92
N VAL A 39 -19.22 6.33 9.52
CA VAL A 39 -18.13 5.44 9.93
C VAL A 39 -17.60 4.72 8.70
N LEU A 40 -16.27 4.59 8.64
CA LEU A 40 -15.53 3.79 7.70
C LEU A 40 -14.59 2.86 8.46
N ASN A 41 -14.63 1.59 8.13
CA ASN A 41 -13.69 0.59 8.60
C ASN A 41 -13.01 -0.06 7.41
N VAL A 42 -11.74 -0.40 7.55
CA VAL A 42 -11.01 -1.18 6.55
C VAL A 42 -10.66 -2.51 7.17
N LEU A 43 -11.08 -3.57 6.49
CA LEU A 43 -10.76 -4.93 6.83
C LEU A 43 -9.66 -5.46 5.91
N LYS A 44 -8.72 -6.20 6.48
CA LYS A 44 -7.77 -7.04 5.75
C LYS A 44 -7.80 -8.41 6.39
N ASP A 45 -7.98 -9.45 5.57
CA ASP A 45 -8.11 -10.83 6.06
C ASP A 45 -9.19 -10.97 7.16
N LYS A 46 -10.28 -10.19 7.05
CA LYS A 46 -11.42 -10.11 8.01
C LYS A 46 -11.07 -9.49 9.38
N GLU A 47 -9.88 -8.92 9.51
CA GLU A 47 -9.43 -8.17 10.68
C GLU A 47 -9.48 -6.67 10.40
N LEU A 48 -9.90 -5.88 11.40
CA LEU A 48 -9.93 -4.43 11.32
C LEU A 48 -8.50 -3.88 11.35
N ILE A 49 -8.10 -3.17 10.30
CA ILE A 49 -6.76 -2.56 10.20
C ILE A 49 -6.80 -1.02 10.22
N TYR A 50 -7.96 -0.42 9.93
CA TYR A 50 -8.14 1.03 9.94
C TYR A 50 -9.59 1.40 10.25
N SER A 51 -9.79 2.50 10.98
CA SER A 51 -11.11 3.02 11.36
C SER A 51 -11.14 4.54 11.29
N GLU A 52 -12.22 5.10 10.75
CA GLU A 52 -12.53 6.52 10.75
C GLU A 52 -14.02 6.69 11.09
N PRO A 53 -14.39 7.33 12.22
CA PRO A 53 -13.52 7.88 13.26
C PRO A 53 -12.68 6.80 13.95
N TRP A 54 -11.59 7.22 14.59
CA TRP A 54 -10.70 6.31 15.30
C TRP A 54 -11.46 5.53 16.38
N ASP A 55 -11.23 4.20 16.42
CA ASP A 55 -11.75 3.26 17.43
C ASP A 55 -13.26 3.03 17.37
N VAL A 56 -13.92 3.47 16.29
CA VAL A 56 -15.31 3.16 16.01
C VAL A 56 -15.38 1.96 15.07
N THR A 57 -16.06 0.90 15.51
CA THR A 57 -16.19 -0.34 14.72
C THR A 57 -17.66 -0.58 14.33
N ILE A 58 -17.86 -0.95 13.08
CA ILE A 58 -19.14 -1.40 12.54
C ILE A 58 -19.34 -2.86 12.95
N ALA A 59 -20.47 -3.14 13.59
CA ALA A 59 -20.84 -4.46 14.07
C ALA A 59 -20.83 -5.48 12.92
N LYS A 60 -20.17 -6.64 13.14
CA LYS A 60 -19.95 -7.65 12.08
C LYS A 60 -21.25 -8.27 11.60
N GLU A 61 -22.25 -8.34 12.47
CA GLU A 61 -23.58 -8.89 12.19
C GLU A 61 -24.26 -8.15 11.02
N TYR A 62 -23.85 -6.92 10.73
CA TYR A 62 -24.45 -6.10 9.67
C TYR A 62 -24.00 -6.51 8.26
N TYR A 63 -22.88 -7.24 8.14
CA TYR A 63 -22.28 -7.52 6.83
C TYR A 63 -21.58 -8.88 6.68
N ALA A 64 -21.39 -9.63 7.76
CA ALA A 64 -20.56 -10.85 7.75
C ALA A 64 -20.99 -11.87 6.69
N ASP A 65 -22.31 -12.07 6.51
CA ASP A 65 -22.86 -13.04 5.56
C ASP A 65 -22.60 -12.68 4.09
N TYR A 66 -22.27 -11.41 3.82
CA TYR A 66 -22.07 -10.90 2.47
C TYR A 66 -20.60 -10.78 2.07
N LEU A 67 -19.67 -10.98 3.02
CA LEU A 67 -18.23 -10.82 2.78
C LEU A 67 -17.75 -11.67 1.61
N ALA A 68 -18.05 -12.97 1.62
CA ALA A 68 -17.60 -13.90 0.58
C ALA A 68 -18.14 -13.51 -0.81
N TRP A 69 -19.38 -13.03 -0.86
CA TRP A 69 -20.03 -12.64 -2.11
C TRP A 69 -19.46 -11.35 -2.69
N VAL A 70 -19.15 -10.35 -1.84
CA VAL A 70 -18.46 -9.12 -2.28
C VAL A 70 -17.03 -9.42 -2.71
N GLU A 71 -16.33 -10.32 -2.00
CA GLU A 71 -14.98 -10.74 -2.33
C GLU A 71 -14.91 -11.47 -3.68
N GLU A 72 -15.94 -12.23 -4.05
CA GLU A 72 -16.02 -12.88 -5.36
C GLU A 72 -16.37 -11.91 -6.50
N ARG A 73 -17.30 -10.98 -6.24
CA ARG A 73 -17.82 -10.07 -7.29
C ARG A 73 -16.95 -8.86 -7.55
N LEU A 74 -16.14 -8.45 -6.58
CA LEU A 74 -15.27 -7.26 -6.67
C LEU A 74 -16.04 -5.98 -7.00
N HIS A 75 -17.30 -5.90 -6.53
CA HIS A 75 -18.22 -4.80 -6.81
C HIS A 75 -18.72 -4.14 -5.53
N PRO A 76 -18.71 -2.80 -5.43
CA PRO A 76 -19.32 -2.09 -4.32
C PRO A 76 -20.78 -2.49 -4.14
N THR A 77 -21.17 -2.81 -2.92
CA THR A 77 -22.53 -3.24 -2.59
C THR A 77 -23.02 -2.51 -1.36
N PHE A 78 -24.27 -2.05 -1.41
CA PHE A 78 -24.93 -1.41 -0.28
C PHE A 78 -26.13 -2.25 0.14
N LEU A 79 -26.20 -2.57 1.42
CA LEU A 79 -27.22 -3.44 1.99
C LEU A 79 -28.04 -2.65 2.99
N PRO A 80 -29.38 -2.65 2.89
CA PRO A 80 -30.22 -2.00 3.89
C PRO A 80 -30.12 -2.75 5.22
N PHE A 81 -29.93 -2.01 6.31
CA PHE A 81 -29.95 -2.53 7.67
C PHE A 81 -30.72 -1.55 8.56
N GLU A 82 -31.92 -1.95 8.98
CA GLU A 82 -32.87 -1.06 9.66
C GLU A 82 -33.12 0.24 8.85
N ASP A 83 -32.80 1.40 9.41
CA ASP A 83 -32.96 2.73 8.80
C ASP A 83 -31.66 3.25 8.14
N ILE A 84 -30.62 2.43 8.03
CA ILE A 84 -29.33 2.79 7.44
C ILE A 84 -28.91 1.77 6.36
N TYR A 85 -27.78 2.06 5.71
CA TYR A 85 -27.15 1.16 4.74
C TYR A 85 -25.73 0.84 5.16
N VAL A 86 -25.35 -0.43 5.00
CA VAL A 86 -23.99 -0.90 5.15
C VAL A 86 -23.39 -1.09 3.76
N GLY A 87 -22.40 -0.26 3.44
CA GLY A 87 -21.66 -0.34 2.17
C GLY A 87 -20.41 -1.20 2.31
N LEU A 88 -20.19 -2.09 1.35
CA LEU A 88 -19.03 -2.96 1.23
C LEU A 88 -18.34 -2.63 -0.09
N ILE A 89 -17.14 -2.05 -0.01
CA ILE A 89 -16.37 -1.56 -1.16
C ILE A 89 -15.05 -2.35 -1.19
N PRO A 90 -14.94 -3.40 -2.03
CA PRO A 90 -13.74 -4.22 -2.08
C PRO A 90 -12.63 -3.44 -2.77
N ILE A 91 -11.46 -3.33 -2.16
CA ILE A 91 -10.24 -2.79 -2.79
C ILE A 91 -9.47 -3.98 -3.36
N PHE A 92 -9.32 -4.03 -4.69
CA PHE A 92 -8.85 -5.24 -5.37
C PHE A 92 -7.90 -4.94 -6.52
N LYS A 93 -7.10 -5.94 -6.90
CA LYS A 93 -6.33 -5.96 -8.14
C LYS A 93 -6.49 -7.32 -8.82
N GLY A 94 -6.83 -7.31 -10.10
CA GLY A 94 -7.16 -8.55 -10.81
C GLY A 94 -8.35 -9.21 -10.14
N SER A 95 -8.20 -10.48 -9.75
CA SER A 95 -9.20 -11.25 -9.00
C SER A 95 -9.02 -11.22 -7.48
N ASN A 96 -8.02 -10.51 -6.96
CA ASN A 96 -7.63 -10.59 -5.55
C ASN A 96 -8.10 -9.35 -4.80
N VAL A 97 -8.91 -9.54 -3.76
CA VAL A 97 -9.21 -8.50 -2.77
C VAL A 97 -7.99 -8.30 -1.87
N LEU A 98 -7.54 -7.05 -1.77
CA LEU A 98 -6.38 -6.66 -0.96
C LEU A 98 -6.79 -6.07 0.38
N SER A 99 -7.99 -5.47 0.44
CA SER A 99 -8.69 -5.00 1.64
C SER A 99 -10.16 -4.74 1.31
N LEU A 100 -11.02 -4.64 2.31
CA LEU A 100 -12.44 -4.34 2.15
C LEU A 100 -12.79 -3.11 2.98
N ILE A 101 -13.35 -2.08 2.35
CA ILE A 101 -13.90 -0.93 3.04
C ILE A 101 -15.35 -1.25 3.43
N VAL A 102 -15.68 -1.06 4.69
CA VAL A 102 -17.04 -1.16 5.23
C VAL A 102 -17.46 0.23 5.71
N ILE A 103 -18.63 0.71 5.29
CA ILE A 103 -19.12 2.04 5.64
C ILE A 103 -20.58 2.01 6.10
N LEU A 104 -20.94 2.94 6.98
CA LEU A 104 -22.32 3.22 7.35
C LEU A 104 -22.79 4.54 6.75
N THR A 105 -23.85 4.48 5.94
CA THR A 105 -24.47 5.64 5.30
C THR A 105 -25.98 5.61 5.51
N THR A 106 -26.62 6.78 5.49
CA THR A 106 -28.08 6.92 5.64
C THR A 106 -28.82 6.82 4.31
N ASN A 107 -28.11 6.98 3.18
CA ASN A 107 -28.73 7.04 1.86
C ASN A 107 -28.18 5.93 0.97
N GLU A 108 -29.08 5.29 0.21
CA GLU A 108 -28.66 4.38 -0.85
C GLU A 108 -27.94 5.17 -1.95
N PRO A 109 -26.72 4.77 -2.35
CA PRO A 109 -26.02 5.45 -3.44
C PRO A 109 -26.68 5.19 -4.79
N THR A 110 -26.62 6.18 -5.68
CA THR A 110 -27.06 6.00 -7.07
C THR A 110 -26.12 5.06 -7.83
N ALA A 111 -26.59 4.48 -8.94
CA ALA A 111 -25.75 3.65 -9.81
C ALA A 111 -24.47 4.38 -10.28
N GLU A 112 -24.59 5.68 -10.59
CA GLU A 112 -23.45 6.53 -10.95
C GLU A 112 -22.41 6.61 -9.81
N VAL A 113 -22.86 6.74 -8.56
CA VAL A 113 -21.96 6.72 -7.40
C VAL A 113 -21.30 5.35 -7.25
N ILE A 114 -22.05 4.26 -7.43
CA ILE A 114 -21.49 2.90 -7.39
C ILE A 114 -20.38 2.72 -8.43
N ASP A 115 -20.56 3.22 -9.66
CA ASP A 115 -19.54 3.19 -10.70
C ASP A 115 -18.29 3.98 -10.32
N TYR A 116 -18.44 5.12 -9.63
CA TYR A 116 -17.29 5.87 -9.10
C TYR A 116 -16.57 5.13 -7.99
N LEU A 117 -17.32 4.53 -7.07
CA LEU A 117 -16.74 3.71 -6.01
C LEU A 117 -15.98 2.52 -6.61
N GLN A 118 -16.49 1.89 -7.66
CA GLN A 118 -15.84 0.79 -8.36
C GLN A 118 -14.50 1.24 -8.96
N LEU A 119 -14.47 2.39 -9.62
CA LEU A 119 -13.26 2.93 -10.22
C LEU A 119 -12.21 3.29 -9.16
N ILE A 120 -12.64 3.97 -8.10
CA ILE A 120 -11.76 4.33 -6.96
C ILE A 120 -11.21 3.08 -6.31
N ALA A 121 -12.05 2.06 -6.10
CA ALA A 121 -11.65 0.81 -5.49
C ALA A 121 -10.58 0.07 -6.31
N TYR A 122 -10.75 0.02 -7.63
CA TYR A 122 -9.77 -0.55 -8.54
C TYR A 122 -8.44 0.22 -8.53
N LEU A 123 -8.48 1.54 -8.67
CA LEU A 123 -7.28 2.38 -8.64
C LEU A 123 -6.54 2.27 -7.30
N SER A 124 -7.30 2.19 -6.20
CA SER A 124 -6.75 2.06 -4.86
C SER A 124 -6.10 0.69 -4.65
N GLY A 125 -6.64 -0.35 -5.28
CA GLY A 125 -6.03 -1.68 -5.27
C GLY A 125 -4.67 -1.70 -5.96
N ILE A 126 -4.53 -0.99 -7.08
CA ILE A 126 -3.23 -0.81 -7.75
C ILE A 126 -2.24 -0.09 -6.82
N THR A 127 -2.66 1.03 -6.22
CA THR A 127 -1.81 1.79 -5.30
C THR A 127 -1.40 0.96 -4.09
N LEU A 128 -2.34 0.27 -3.46
CA LEU A 128 -2.11 -0.55 -2.28
C LEU A 128 -1.10 -1.67 -2.54
N GLU A 129 -1.24 -2.36 -3.67
CA GLU A 129 -0.29 -3.41 -4.05
C GLU A 129 1.10 -2.83 -4.33
N ASN A 130 1.19 -1.69 -5.02
CA ASN A 130 2.48 -1.03 -5.26
C ASN A 130 3.18 -0.66 -3.94
N LEU A 131 2.46 -0.10 -2.97
CA LEU A 131 3.00 0.21 -1.64
C LEU A 131 3.58 -1.04 -0.95
N ARG A 132 2.85 -2.16 -1.01
CA ARG A 132 3.31 -3.45 -0.47
C ARG A 132 4.55 -3.97 -1.19
N LEU A 133 4.57 -3.89 -2.52
CA LEU A 133 5.72 -4.32 -3.33
C LEU A 133 6.96 -3.47 -3.03
N PHE A 134 6.82 -2.15 -2.93
CA PHE A 134 7.93 -1.27 -2.55
C PHE A 134 8.50 -1.64 -1.19
N LYS A 135 7.64 -1.89 -0.20
CA LYS A 135 8.07 -2.33 1.13
C LYS A 135 8.83 -3.66 1.07
N ILE A 136 8.33 -4.66 0.33
CA ILE A 136 9.02 -5.95 0.18
C ILE A 136 10.41 -5.76 -0.45
N VAL A 137 10.53 -4.91 -1.47
CA VAL A 137 11.81 -4.62 -2.11
C VAL A 137 12.77 -3.93 -1.14
N ASP A 138 12.28 -2.96 -0.36
CA ASP A 138 13.09 -2.24 0.62
C ASP A 138 13.55 -3.14 1.77
N ASP A 139 12.65 -3.94 2.34
CA ASP A 139 12.94 -4.93 3.39
C ASP A 139 13.97 -5.95 2.88
N SER A 140 13.84 -6.41 1.63
CA SER A 140 14.79 -7.33 1.01
C SER A 140 16.17 -6.70 0.84
N ARG A 141 16.22 -5.44 0.39
CA ARG A 141 17.48 -4.68 0.27
C ARG A 141 18.17 -4.57 1.62
N GLN A 142 17.44 -4.16 2.66
CA GLN A 142 17.98 -4.02 4.01
C GLN A 142 18.50 -5.36 4.56
N TYR A 143 17.78 -6.44 4.30
CA TYR A 143 18.20 -7.79 4.67
C TYR A 143 19.53 -8.18 4.00
N TYR A 144 19.68 -7.96 2.70
CA TYR A 144 20.92 -8.27 1.98
C TYR A 144 22.09 -7.40 2.44
N GLU A 145 21.86 -6.10 2.64
CA GLU A 145 22.87 -5.20 3.21
C GLU A 145 23.34 -5.70 4.59
N THR A 146 22.42 -6.17 5.42
CA THR A 146 22.74 -6.73 6.74
C THR A 146 23.62 -7.98 6.62
N ILE A 147 23.26 -8.93 5.75
CA ILE A 147 24.08 -10.15 5.53
C ILE A 147 25.49 -9.78 5.09
N ILE A 148 25.60 -8.91 4.08
CA ILE A 148 26.89 -8.51 3.50
C ILE A 148 27.77 -7.81 4.54
N ASN A 149 27.17 -7.02 5.43
CA ASN A 149 27.88 -6.29 6.48
C ASN A 149 28.25 -7.15 7.70
N VAL A 150 27.56 -8.26 7.94
CA VAL A 150 27.93 -9.23 9.00
C VAL A 150 29.07 -10.17 8.55
N SER A 151 29.38 -10.22 7.25
CA SER A 151 30.49 -11.01 6.74
C SER A 151 31.81 -10.62 7.41
N ASN A 152 32.62 -11.63 7.74
CA ASN A 152 33.99 -11.44 8.24
C ASN A 152 34.96 -11.00 7.12
N ASP A 153 34.53 -11.13 5.87
CA ASP A 153 35.31 -10.77 4.69
C ASP A 153 34.99 -9.34 4.24
N GLY A 154 36.03 -8.63 3.80
CA GLY A 154 35.87 -7.37 3.09
C GLY A 154 35.40 -7.62 1.66
N ILE A 155 34.21 -7.13 1.32
CA ILE A 155 33.61 -7.25 -0.01
C ILE A 155 33.69 -5.88 -0.69
N ILE A 156 34.30 -5.86 -1.88
CA ILE A 156 34.38 -4.69 -2.76
C ILE A 156 33.85 -5.13 -4.13
N VAL A 157 32.94 -4.35 -4.70
CA VAL A 157 32.43 -4.55 -6.05
C VAL A 157 32.89 -3.40 -6.92
N PHE A 158 33.48 -3.75 -8.07
CA PHE A 158 33.94 -2.79 -9.06
C PHE A 158 33.03 -2.82 -10.29
N LYS A 159 32.76 -1.64 -10.85
CA LYS A 159 32.08 -1.47 -12.13
C LYS A 159 32.75 -0.35 -12.90
N ASP A 160 33.08 -0.63 -14.16
CA ASP A 160 33.81 0.30 -15.02
C ASP A 160 35.10 0.84 -14.34
N HIS A 161 35.79 -0.02 -13.58
CA HIS A 161 36.98 0.26 -12.77
C HIS A 161 36.79 1.24 -11.59
N GLU A 162 35.56 1.68 -11.33
CA GLU A 162 35.22 2.42 -10.13
C GLU A 162 34.63 1.50 -9.07
N VAL A 163 34.82 1.84 -7.79
CA VAL A 163 34.19 1.08 -6.72
C VAL A 163 32.71 1.44 -6.66
N GLU A 164 31.85 0.48 -7.01
CA GLU A 164 30.40 0.64 -6.96
C GLU A 164 29.85 0.35 -5.56
N PHE A 165 30.50 -0.54 -4.82
CA PHE A 165 30.08 -0.92 -3.47
C PHE A 165 31.24 -1.41 -2.60
N LYS A 166 31.15 -1.15 -1.30
CA LYS A 166 32.01 -1.72 -0.25
C LYS A 166 31.15 -2.06 0.96
N ASN A 167 31.38 -3.21 1.58
CA ASN A 167 30.78 -3.51 2.88
C ASN A 167 31.57 -2.85 4.02
N ILE A 168 30.98 -2.79 5.22
CA ILE A 168 31.60 -2.18 6.42
C ILE A 168 32.98 -2.79 6.68
N LYS A 169 33.13 -4.11 6.51
CA LYS A 169 34.41 -4.79 6.77
C LYS A 169 35.49 -4.38 5.77
N ALA A 170 35.17 -4.25 4.48
CA ALA A 170 36.09 -3.74 3.47
C ALA A 170 36.51 -2.30 3.77
N GLU A 171 35.57 -1.45 4.16
CA GLU A 171 35.87 -0.07 4.54
C GLU A 171 36.84 0.01 5.72
N GLN A 172 36.64 -0.81 6.76
CA GLN A 172 37.56 -0.92 7.89
C GLN A 172 38.97 -1.35 7.43
N ILE A 173 39.07 -2.42 6.64
CA ILE A 173 40.35 -2.95 6.16
C ILE A 173 41.09 -1.92 5.29
N LEU A 174 40.37 -1.23 4.39
CA LEU A 174 40.96 -0.21 3.52
C LEU A 174 41.46 1.00 4.31
N ASN A 175 40.75 1.39 5.38
CA ASN A 175 41.17 2.48 6.27
C ASN A 175 42.40 2.08 7.12
N GLU A 176 42.54 0.81 7.48
CA GLU A 176 43.73 0.27 8.15
C GLU A 176 44.92 0.12 7.18
N HIS A 177 44.66 -0.10 5.89
CA HIS A 177 45.64 -0.37 4.86
C HIS A 177 45.47 0.49 3.60
N ASN A 178 45.89 1.76 3.69
CA ASN A 178 45.70 2.79 2.66
C ASN A 178 46.23 2.46 1.23
N ARG A 179 47.13 1.48 1.07
CA ARG A 179 47.68 1.08 -0.26
C ARG A 179 46.99 -0.14 -0.86
N LEU A 180 46.16 -0.83 -0.09
CA LEU A 180 45.57 -2.11 -0.51
C LEU A 180 44.65 -1.94 -1.72
N LEU A 181 43.92 -0.83 -1.81
CA LEU A 181 43.02 -0.57 -2.94
C LEU A 181 43.79 -0.40 -4.25
N ASP A 182 44.91 0.34 -4.23
CA ASP A 182 45.76 0.56 -5.40
C ASP A 182 46.40 -0.76 -5.88
N GLU A 183 46.76 -1.64 -4.94
CA GLU A 183 47.29 -2.97 -5.25
C GLU A 183 46.22 -3.89 -5.87
N ILE A 184 44.99 -3.86 -5.36
CA ILE A 184 43.86 -4.60 -5.93
C ILE A 184 43.57 -4.12 -7.36
N LEU A 185 43.49 -2.81 -7.59
CA LEU A 185 43.23 -2.25 -8.91
C LEU A 185 44.30 -2.64 -9.93
N LYS A 186 45.59 -2.57 -9.55
CA LYS A 186 46.70 -3.00 -10.42
C LYS A 186 46.66 -4.48 -10.78
N ASN A 187 46.14 -5.33 -9.91
CA ASN A 187 46.03 -6.77 -10.17
C ASN A 187 44.83 -7.12 -11.05
N ILE A 188 43.80 -6.27 -11.12
CA ILE A 188 42.63 -6.45 -12.00
C ILE A 188 42.99 -6.06 -13.46
N GLU A 189 44.01 -5.22 -13.66
CA GLU A 189 44.50 -4.78 -14.99
C GLU A 189 45.44 -5.79 -15.69
N ASN A 190 45.93 -6.82 -14.99
CA ASN A 190 46.77 -7.90 -15.56
C ASN A 190 45.95 -9.14 -15.91
#